data_AF-A0A7S3S0V9-F1
#
_entry.id   AF-A0A7S3S0V9-F1
#
_cell.length_a   1.000
_cell.length_b   1.000
_cell.length_c   1.000
_cell.angle_alpha   90.00
_cell.angle_beta   90.00
_cell.angle_gamma   90.00
#
_symmetry.space_group_name_H-M   'P 1'
#
loop_
_entity.id
_entity.type
_entity.pdbx_description
1 polymer ?
#
loop_
_entity_poly.entity_id
_entity_poly.type
_entity_poly.pdbx_seq_one_letter_code
_entity_poly.pdbx_strand_id
1 'polypeptide(L)'
;RGGRGGLEFLEGVRQAMNFYEADMVYLLSAGLPRRADAETVLSEVRKNNLRGLPVNVIGVDCDIKAELELRRLAEENQGSFRQKRFDGGLCIAEQRRVPGAAGPHDDARLTIGG
;
A
#
# COMPACT_ATOMS: atom_id res chain seq x y z
N ARG A 1 -4.90 18.71 -22.19
CA ARG A 1 -4.49 19.24 -20.86
C ARG A 1 -3.35 18.39 -20.32
N GLY A 2 -2.14 18.94 -20.28
CA GLY A 2 -0.91 18.22 -19.93
C GLY A 2 -0.63 18.22 -18.43
N GLY A 3 -0.63 17.04 -17.80
CA GLY A 3 -0.43 16.90 -16.35
C GLY A 3 1.05 16.93 -15.95
N ARG A 4 1.32 17.61 -14.82
CA ARG A 4 2.57 17.62 -14.06
C ARG A 4 2.86 16.31 -13.31
N GLY A 5 1.92 15.35 -13.36
CA GLY A 5 1.91 14.15 -12.52
C GLY A 5 3.10 13.21 -12.62
N GLY A 6 3.94 13.28 -13.66
CA GLY A 6 5.12 12.41 -13.77
C GLY A 6 6.28 12.81 -12.87
N LEU A 7 6.56 14.12 -12.78
CA LEU A 7 7.58 14.64 -11.87
C LEU A 7 7.08 14.54 -10.41
N GLU A 8 5.80 14.83 -10.19
CA GLU A 8 5.16 14.73 -8.87
C GLU A 8 5.17 13.29 -8.34
N PHE A 9 4.98 12.29 -9.21
CA PHE A 9 5.06 10.88 -8.83
C PHE A 9 6.46 10.49 -8.35
N LEU A 10 7.50 10.73 -9.17
CA LEU A 10 8.87 10.36 -8.83
C LEU A 10 9.38 11.14 -7.62
N GLU A 11 9.00 12.40 -7.50
CA GLU A 11 9.34 13.22 -6.34
C GLU A 11 8.71 12.67 -5.06
N GLY A 12 7.43 12.31 -5.09
CA GLY A 12 6.75 11.71 -3.93
C GLY A 12 7.37 10.39 -3.50
N VAL A 13 7.70 9.51 -4.45
CA VAL A 13 8.40 8.25 -4.16
C VAL A 13 9.79 8.51 -3.56
N ARG A 14 10.55 9.44 -4.13
CA ARG A 14 11.88 9.82 -3.63
C ARG A 14 11.81 10.38 -2.20
N GLN A 15 10.84 11.24 -1.91
CA GLN A 15 10.65 11.79 -0.56
C GLN A 15 10.31 10.68 0.44
N ALA A 16 9.43 9.74 0.08
CA ALA A 16 9.07 8.61 0.94
C ALA A 16 10.28 7.70 1.23
N MET A 17 11.12 7.41 0.23
CA MET A 17 12.32 6.58 0.40
C MET A 17 13.42 7.26 1.22
N ASN A 18 13.54 8.58 1.09
CA ASN A 18 14.51 9.38 1.85
C ASN A 18 14.07 9.65 3.30
N PHE A 19 12.85 9.28 3.69
CA PHE A 19 12.41 9.41 5.07
C PHE A 19 13.19 8.44 5.97
N TYR A 20 13.93 8.99 6.94
CA TYR A 20 14.96 8.24 7.67
C TYR A 20 14.40 7.09 8.52
N GLU A 21 13.16 7.18 9.00
CA GLU A 21 12.48 6.13 9.78
C GLU A 21 11.61 5.21 8.92
N ALA A 22 11.58 5.39 7.60
CA ALA A 22 10.81 4.49 6.75
C ALA A 22 11.49 3.12 6.68
N ASP A 23 10.77 2.08 7.10
CA ASP A 23 11.17 0.68 6.92
C ASP A 23 10.60 0.06 5.64
N MET A 24 9.53 0.66 5.10
CA MET A 24 8.89 0.26 3.85
C MET A 24 8.06 1.42 3.28
N VAL A 25 7.75 1.34 1.99
CA VAL A 25 6.94 2.34 1.28
C VAL A 25 5.67 1.68 0.74
N TYR A 26 4.54 2.35 0.89
CA TYR A 26 3.28 1.97 0.24
C TYR A 26 2.93 2.99 -0.85
N LEU A 27 2.82 2.50 -2.08
CA LEU A 27 2.41 3.29 -3.24
C LEU A 27 0.97 2.94 -3.60
N LEU A 28 0.07 3.93 -3.55
CA LEU A 28 -1.30 3.80 -4.02
C LEU A 28 -1.44 4.55 -5.34
N SER A 29 -1.78 3.86 -6.42
CA SER A 29 -1.92 4.51 -7.74
C SER A 29 -2.84 3.74 -8.68
N ALA A 30 -3.47 4.45 -9.61
CA ALA A 30 -4.19 3.86 -10.74
C ALA A 30 -3.26 3.45 -11.91
N GLY A 31 -1.98 3.82 -11.86
CA GLY A 31 -0.98 3.48 -12.86
C GLY A 31 0.29 4.32 -12.75
N LEU A 32 1.25 4.08 -13.65
CA LEU A 32 2.43 4.92 -13.77
C LEU A 32 2.13 6.21 -14.55
N PRO A 33 3.00 7.23 -14.45
CA PRO A 33 2.82 8.47 -15.20
C PRO A 33 2.80 8.25 -16.72
N ARG A 34 1.68 8.61 -17.37
CA ARG A 34 1.45 8.40 -18.82
C ARG A 34 2.51 8.97 -19.78
N ARG A 35 3.31 9.94 -19.31
CA ARG A 35 4.32 10.65 -20.11
C ARG A 35 5.72 10.05 -19.99
N ALA A 36 5.94 9.18 -19.01
CA ALA A 36 7.21 8.52 -18.80
C ALA A 36 7.08 7.07 -19.27
N ASP A 37 8.14 6.57 -19.88
CA ASP A 37 8.24 5.15 -20.16
C ASP A 37 8.35 4.36 -18.85
N ALA A 38 7.70 3.20 -18.79
CA ALA A 38 7.64 2.39 -17.57
C ALA A 38 9.06 1.97 -17.12
N GLU A 39 9.96 1.62 -18.03
CA GLU A 39 11.34 1.26 -17.70
C GLU A 39 12.09 2.45 -17.09
N THR A 40 11.82 3.66 -17.59
CA THR A 40 12.43 4.89 -17.05
C THR A 40 11.98 5.10 -15.61
N VAL A 41 10.69 4.97 -15.33
CA VAL A 41 10.13 5.11 -13.98
C VAL A 41 10.70 4.05 -13.05
N LEU A 42 10.71 2.79 -13.47
CA LEU A 42 11.26 1.66 -12.70
C LEU A 42 12.75 1.88 -12.39
N SER A 43 13.53 2.31 -13.38
CA SER A 43 14.96 2.61 -13.23
C SER A 43 15.19 3.72 -12.21
N GLU A 44 14.41 4.82 -12.29
CA GLU A 44 14.54 5.93 -11.36
C GLU A 44 14.15 5.55 -9.94
N VAL A 45 13.06 4.80 -9.76
CA VAL A 45 12.64 4.28 -8.44
C VAL A 45 13.75 3.42 -7.83
N ARG A 46 14.34 2.51 -8.61
CA ARG A 46 15.45 1.67 -8.16
C ARG A 46 16.69 2.47 -7.76
N LYS A 47 17.07 3.47 -8.57
CA LYS A 47 18.23 4.35 -8.27
C LYS A 47 18.04 5.15 -6.99
N ASN A 48 16.81 5.56 -6.69
CA ASN A 48 16.50 6.33 -5.47
C ASN A 48 16.33 5.44 -4.23
N ASN A 49 16.09 4.14 -4.41
CA ASN A 49 15.93 3.19 -3.32
C ASN A 49 17.28 2.66 -2.77
N LEU A 50 18.16 3.56 -2.33
CA LEU A 50 19.51 3.23 -1.86
C LEU A 50 19.53 2.35 -0.60
N ARG A 51 18.47 2.40 0.20
CA ARG A 51 18.31 1.62 1.43
C ARG A 51 17.68 0.25 1.19
N GLY A 52 17.27 -0.06 -0.04
CA GLY A 52 16.59 -1.32 -0.37
C GLY A 52 15.25 -1.50 0.35
N LEU A 53 14.51 -0.41 0.55
CA LEU A 53 13.21 -0.44 1.23
C LEU A 53 12.20 -1.21 0.38
N PRO A 54 11.41 -2.13 0.96
CA PRO A 54 10.30 -2.77 0.28
C PRO A 54 9.29 -1.73 -0.23
N VAL A 55 8.98 -1.75 -1.52
CA VAL A 55 7.94 -0.89 -2.11
C VAL A 55 6.68 -1.70 -2.41
N ASN A 56 5.75 -1.68 -1.47
CA ASN A 56 4.44 -2.31 -1.64
C ASN A 56 3.54 -1.42 -2.49
N VAL A 57 2.85 -2.01 -3.47
CA VAL A 57 2.03 -1.27 -4.43
C VAL A 57 0.58 -1.73 -4.36
N ILE A 58 -0.33 -0.76 -4.28
CA ILE A 58 -1.77 -0.96 -4.34
C ILE A 58 -2.30 -0.28 -5.60
N GLY A 59 -2.64 -1.08 -6.60
CA GLY A 59 -3.32 -0.64 -7.81
C GLY A 59 -4.77 -0.28 -7.53
N VAL A 60 -5.16 0.98 -7.70
CA VAL A 60 -6.54 1.45 -7.48
C VAL A 60 -7.23 1.67 -8.82
N ASP A 61 -8.27 0.87 -9.11
CA ASP A 61 -9.01 0.96 -10.39
C ASP A 61 -8.10 0.96 -11.64
N CYS A 62 -6.96 0.26 -11.55
CA CYS A 62 -5.98 0.21 -12.63
C CYS A 62 -6.42 -0.78 -13.74
N ASP A 63 -6.15 -0.41 -14.99
CA ASP A 63 -6.32 -1.30 -16.15
C ASP A 63 -5.24 -2.40 -16.19
N ILE A 64 -5.36 -3.34 -17.12
CA ILE A 64 -4.46 -4.50 -17.22
C ILE A 64 -3.01 -4.06 -17.47
N LYS A 65 -2.79 -3.01 -18.27
CA LYS A 65 -1.45 -2.53 -18.58
C LYS A 65 -0.81 -1.90 -17.34
N ALA A 66 -1.54 -1.00 -16.69
CA ALA A 66 -1.11 -0.35 -15.47
C ALA A 66 -0.86 -1.37 -14.35
N GLU A 67 -1.68 -2.41 -14.25
CA GLU A 67 -1.48 -3.50 -13.29
C GLU A 67 -0.12 -4.19 -13.48
N LEU A 68 0.24 -4.57 -14.71
CA LEU A 68 1.51 -5.22 -15.01
C LEU A 68 2.71 -4.33 -14.68
N GLU A 69 2.63 -3.05 -15.04
CA GLU A 69 3.67 -2.05 -14.74
C GLU A 69 3.86 -1.86 -13.23
N LEU A 70 2.76 -1.72 -12.49
CA LEU A 70 2.77 -1.55 -11.02
C LEU A 70 3.23 -2.82 -10.29
N ARG A 71 2.85 -4.00 -10.81
CA ARG A 71 3.30 -5.28 -10.27
C ARG A 71 4.81 -5.44 -10.42
N ARG A 72 5.33 -5.14 -11.61
CA ARG A 72 6.77 -5.15 -11.87
C ARG A 72 7.52 -4.17 -10.97
N LEU A 73 6.95 -2.98 -10.72
CA LEU A 73 7.53 -2.01 -9.79
C LEU A 73 7.68 -2.56 -8.37
N ALA A 74 6.65 -3.25 -7.88
CA ALA A 74 6.70 -3.86 -6.55
C ALA A 74 7.75 -4.99 -6.50
N GLU A 75 7.74 -5.89 -7.48
CA GLU A 75 8.65 -7.04 -7.55
C GLU A 75 10.12 -6.62 -7.61
N GLU A 76 10.44 -5.62 -8.44
CA GLU A 76 11.81 -5.10 -8.57
C GLU A 76 12.33 -4.39 -7.30
N ASN A 77 11.43 -4.01 -6.39
CA ASN A 77 11.75 -3.34 -5.14
C ASN A 77 11.39 -4.19 -3.91
N GLN A 78 11.41 -5.52 -4.04
CA GLN A 78 11.19 -6.47 -2.93
C GLN A 78 9.84 -6.27 -2.20
N GLY A 79 8.86 -5.67 -2.86
CA GLY A 79 7.54 -5.42 -2.33
C GLY A 79 6.49 -6.37 -2.87
N SER A 80 5.25 -6.15 -2.45
CA SER A 80 4.08 -6.90 -2.90
C SER A 80 3.10 -6.02 -3.67
N PHE A 81 2.44 -6.59 -4.66
CA PHE A 81 1.37 -5.93 -5.40
C PHE A 81 -0.01 -6.41 -4.91
N ARG A 82 -0.94 -5.47 -4.72
CA ARG A 82 -2.36 -5.73 -4.50
C ARG A 82 -3.19 -4.82 -5.39
N GLN A 83 -4.39 -5.25 -5.77
CA GLN A 83 -5.33 -4.42 -6.52
C GLN A 83 -6.59 -4.20 -5.68
N LYS A 84 -7.13 -2.98 -5.74
CA LYS A 84 -8.42 -2.63 -5.18
C LYS A 84 -9.25 -1.97 -6.27
N ARG A 85 -10.45 -2.50 -6.49
CA ARG A 85 -11.47 -1.89 -7.35
C ARG A 85 -12.63 -1.39 -6.50
N PHE A 86 -13.20 -0.26 -6.91
CA PHE A 86 -14.37 0.34 -6.28
C PHE A 86 -15.57 0.21 -7.22
N ASP A 87 -16.29 -0.90 -7.13
CA ASP A 87 -17.48 -1.17 -7.97
C ASP A 87 -18.74 -0.37 -7.53
N GLY A 88 -18.56 0.78 -6.88
CA GLY A 88 -19.68 1.66 -6.46
C GLY A 88 -20.49 1.16 -5.26
N GLY A 89 -20.14 0.02 -4.65
CA GLY A 89 -20.73 -0.43 -3.40
C GLY A 89 -20.18 0.38 -2.23
N LEU A 90 -20.96 1.33 -1.71
CA LEU A 90 -20.71 1.94 -0.41
C LEU A 90 -20.45 0.83 0.61
N CYS A 91 -19.25 0.81 1.17
CA CYS A 91 -18.89 -0.09 2.26
C CYS A 91 -19.82 0.18 3.45
N ILE A 92 -20.83 -0.65 3.65
CA ILE A 92 -21.46 -0.81 4.95
C ILE A 92 -20.35 -1.34 5.86
N ALA A 93 -19.88 -0.50 6.77
CA ALA A 93 -18.82 -0.84 7.70
C ALA A 93 -19.31 -1.96 8.65
N GLU A 94 -19.07 -3.22 8.31
CA GLU A 94 -19.01 -4.26 9.34
C GLU A 94 -17.72 -4.06 10.14
N GLN A 95 -17.86 -3.39 11.28
CA GLN A 95 -16.90 -3.48 12.37
C GLN A 95 -16.69 -4.97 12.71
N ARG A 96 -15.62 -5.56 12.17
CA ARG A 96 -15.10 -6.83 12.69
C ARG A 96 -14.74 -6.62 14.15
N ARG A 97 -15.63 -7.07 15.05
CA ARG A 97 -15.30 -7.27 16.47
C ARG A 97 -14.10 -8.20 16.53
N VAL A 98 -13.02 -7.69 17.10
CA VAL A 98 -11.86 -8.49 17.49
C VAL A 98 -12.34 -9.54 18.51
N PRO A 99 -12.14 -10.85 18.32
CA PRO A 99 -12.32 -11.80 19.40
C PRO A 99 -11.19 -11.58 20.41
N GLY A 100 -11.55 -11.11 21.60
CA GLY A 100 -10.64 -10.87 22.70
C GLY A 100 -9.88 -12.15 23.09
N ALA A 101 -8.59 -11.97 23.33
CA ALA A 101 -7.63 -12.99 23.75
C ALA A 101 -8.05 -13.69 25.06
N ALA A 102 -7.67 -14.96 25.16
CA ALA A 102 -7.97 -15.84 26.28
C ALA A 102 -7.10 -15.58 27.53
N GLY A 103 -7.78 -15.52 28.69
CA GLY A 103 -7.35 -16.01 30.02
C GLY A 103 -6.70 -15.01 30.99
N PRO A 104 -6.56 -15.32 32.31
CA PRO A 104 -7.23 -16.34 33.16
C PRO A 104 -7.75 -15.74 34.52
N HIS A 105 -8.00 -16.58 35.54
CA HIS A 105 -8.33 -16.30 36.98
C HIS A 105 -9.84 -16.32 37.33
N ASP A 106 -10.38 -17.39 37.91
CA ASP A 106 -10.33 -17.88 39.31
C ASP A 106 -11.12 -17.03 40.32
N ASP A 107 -11.84 -17.76 41.16
CA ASP A 107 -12.47 -17.40 42.43
C ASP A 107 -13.84 -16.68 42.56
N ALA A 108 -14.61 -17.26 43.49
CA ALA A 108 -15.67 -16.69 44.31
C ALA A 108 -16.95 -16.14 43.66
N ARG A 109 -17.97 -17.00 43.54
CA ARG A 109 -19.38 -16.58 43.59
C ARG A 109 -20.01 -17.00 44.92
N LEU A 110 -19.81 -16.16 45.94
CA LEU A 110 -20.53 -16.18 47.21
C LEU A 110 -21.90 -15.46 47.05
N THR A 111 -22.99 -16.18 47.37
CA THR A 111 -24.28 -15.78 48.01
C THR A 111 -25.05 -14.52 47.49
N ILE A 112 -26.35 -14.23 47.65
CA ILE A 112 -27.48 -14.54 48.56
C ILE A 112 -28.79 -14.33 47.74
N GLY A 113 -29.88 -15.07 48.03
CA GLY A 113 -31.22 -14.47 47.94
C GLY A 113 -32.40 -15.39 47.63
N GLY A 114 -33.24 -15.66 48.64
CA GLY A 114 -34.67 -16.00 48.51
C GLY A 114 -35.03 -17.45 48.75
#